data_AF-A0A947E7S3-F1
#
_entry.id   AF-A0A947E7S3-F1
#
_cell.length_a   1.000
_cell.length_b   1.000
_cell.length_c   1.000
_cell.angle_alpha   90.00
_cell.angle_beta   90.00
_cell.angle_gamma   90.00
#
_symmetry.space_group_name_H-M   'P 1'
#
loop_
_entity.id
_entity.type
_entity.pdbx_description
1 polymer ?
#
loop_
_entity_poly.entity_id
_entity_poly.type
_entity_poly.pdbx_seq_one_letter_code
_entity_poly.pdbx_strand_id
1 'polypeptide(L)'
;MRTIIVKQATDLESLAQRVTGNPNRVEAVAASIRRLNPHVVAGRVPAGTVLLLDDDPGLDRKATRAAAAPQAEDLVDELKVMIEETIAASLQGLGRRAQERKDVADALKAPAMKRVIEADPDLASRAASASADLKKEQVQDKQTEARLKELQVSALADIDALLQALG
;
A
#
# COMPACT_ATOMS: atom_id res chain seq x y z
N MET A 1 20.04 -3.97 21.41
CA MET A 1 19.35 -4.80 20.38
C MET A 1 18.52 -3.88 19.50
N ARG A 2 18.37 -4.22 18.22
CA ARG A 2 17.64 -3.41 17.25
C ARG A 2 16.59 -4.24 16.49
N THR A 3 15.62 -3.58 15.90
CA THR A 3 14.58 -4.18 15.06
C THR A 3 14.47 -3.47 13.71
N ILE A 4 13.98 -4.18 12.70
CA ILE A 4 13.60 -3.62 11.41
C ILE A 4 12.28 -4.23 10.94
N ILE A 5 11.38 -3.40 10.42
CA ILE A 5 10.16 -3.84 9.75
C ILE A 5 10.41 -3.84 8.25
N VAL A 6 10.19 -4.98 7.61
CA VAL A 6 10.36 -5.14 6.16
C VAL A 6 9.14 -4.55 5.45
N LYS A 7 9.28 -3.34 4.90
CA LYS A 7 8.16 -2.65 4.21
C LYS A 7 7.76 -3.27 2.88
N GLN A 8 8.70 -3.90 2.18
CA GLN A 8 8.49 -4.51 0.88
C GLN A 8 9.20 -5.86 0.85
N ALA A 9 8.56 -6.85 0.22
CA ALA A 9 9.14 -8.19 0.12
C ALA A 9 10.50 -8.12 -0.58
N THR A 10 11.53 -8.62 0.08
CA THR A 10 12.92 -8.47 -0.35
C THR A 10 13.72 -9.73 -0.01
N ASP A 11 14.89 -9.91 -0.60
CA ASP A 11 15.81 -10.95 -0.18
C ASP A 11 16.68 -10.46 1.00
N LEU A 12 17.34 -11.41 1.67
CA LEU A 12 18.10 -11.10 2.86
C LEU A 12 19.36 -10.27 2.59
N GLU A 13 19.97 -10.42 1.42
CA GLU A 13 21.20 -9.71 1.05
C GLU A 13 20.90 -8.24 0.76
N SER A 14 19.84 -7.97 0.01
CA SER A 14 19.28 -6.63 -0.22
C SER A 14 18.89 -5.97 1.10
N LEU A 15 18.28 -6.73 2.01
CA LEU A 15 17.92 -6.24 3.34
C LEU A 15 19.16 -5.88 4.17
N ALA A 16 20.16 -6.76 4.19
CA ALA A 16 21.41 -6.53 4.90
C ALA A 16 22.15 -5.32 4.32
N GLN A 17 22.23 -5.19 2.99
CA GLN A 17 22.84 -4.04 2.32
C GLN A 17 22.15 -2.73 2.69
N ARG A 18 20.81 -2.70 2.72
CA ARG A 18 20.05 -1.52 3.16
C ARG A 18 20.30 -1.18 4.63
N VAL A 19 20.45 -2.19 5.48
CA VAL A 19 20.64 -2.03 6.92
C VAL A 19 22.06 -1.61 7.27
N THR A 20 23.09 -2.08 6.56
CA THR A 20 24.48 -1.70 6.86
C THR A 20 24.96 -0.50 6.05
N GLY A 21 24.41 -0.25 4.86
CA GLY A 21 24.92 0.76 3.93
C GLY A 21 26.35 0.52 3.42
N ASN A 22 27.01 -0.56 3.89
CA ASN A 22 28.38 -0.91 3.59
C ASN A 22 28.45 -2.28 2.89
N PRO A 23 28.84 -2.33 1.60
CA PRO A 23 28.86 -3.58 0.83
C PRO A 23 29.77 -4.65 1.45
N ASN A 24 30.84 -4.26 2.17
CA ASN A 24 31.79 -5.20 2.76
C ASN A 24 31.25 -5.91 4.01
N ARG A 25 30.08 -5.50 4.52
CA ARG A 25 29.49 -6.05 5.75
C ARG A 25 28.20 -6.83 5.51
N VAL A 26 27.72 -6.88 4.27
CA VAL A 26 26.44 -7.50 3.89
C VAL A 26 26.35 -8.95 4.37
N GLU A 27 27.39 -9.74 4.13
CA GLU A 27 27.40 -11.16 4.49
C GLU A 27 27.36 -11.37 6.02
N ALA A 28 28.16 -10.61 6.77
CA ALA A 28 28.19 -10.67 8.22
C ALA A 28 26.83 -10.25 8.84
N VAL A 29 26.22 -9.19 8.30
CA VAL A 29 24.90 -8.72 8.76
C VAL A 29 23.81 -9.70 8.38
N ALA A 30 23.81 -10.25 7.16
CA ALA A 30 22.87 -11.28 6.74
C ALA A 30 22.96 -12.53 7.62
N ALA A 31 24.18 -12.99 7.93
CA ALA A 31 24.40 -14.13 8.84
C ALA A 31 23.86 -13.83 10.24
N SER A 32 24.09 -12.62 10.76
CA SER A 32 23.55 -12.17 12.04
C SER A 32 22.02 -12.17 12.04
N ILE A 33 21.39 -11.68 10.96
CA ILE A 33 19.92 -11.68 10.82
C ILE A 33 19.39 -13.12 10.80
N ARG A 34 19.99 -14.05 10.05
CA ARG A 34 19.55 -15.46 10.03
C ARG A 34 19.65 -16.10 11.42
N ARG A 35 20.74 -15.83 12.14
CA ARG A 35 20.97 -16.37 13.48
C ARG A 35 19.91 -15.93 14.47
N LEU A 36 19.54 -14.64 14.45
CA LEU A 36 18.57 -14.07 15.37
C LEU A 36 17.11 -14.31 14.95
N ASN A 37 16.87 -14.64 13.69
CA ASN A 37 15.53 -14.80 13.12
C ASN A 37 15.42 -16.17 12.43
N PRO A 38 15.36 -17.29 13.20
CA PRO A 38 15.31 -18.64 12.64
C PRO A 38 14.06 -18.92 11.82
N HIS A 39 13.04 -18.06 11.87
CA HIS A 39 11.85 -18.12 11.02
C HIS A 39 12.11 -17.63 9.57
N VAL A 40 13.23 -16.97 9.31
CA VAL A 40 13.63 -16.45 7.99
C VAL A 40 14.53 -17.47 7.29
N VAL A 41 13.96 -18.61 6.89
CA VAL A 41 14.70 -19.72 6.25
C VAL A 41 14.61 -19.66 4.72
N ALA A 42 13.54 -19.08 4.18
CA ALA A 42 13.38 -18.89 2.75
C ALA A 42 14.09 -17.60 2.34
N GLY A 43 14.93 -17.64 1.29
CA GLY A 43 15.74 -16.50 0.81
C GLY A 43 14.98 -15.21 0.47
N ARG A 44 13.67 -15.17 0.68
CA ARG A 44 12.80 -14.00 0.56
C ARG A 44 12.12 -13.72 1.91
N VAL A 45 12.26 -12.49 2.38
CA VAL A 45 11.58 -11.94 3.55
C VAL A 45 10.30 -11.23 3.09
N PRO A 46 9.11 -11.68 3.51
CA PRO A 46 7.85 -11.02 3.18
C PRO A 46 7.76 -9.59 3.73
N ALA A 47 6.95 -8.75 3.07
CA ALA A 47 6.56 -7.46 3.63
C ALA A 47 5.79 -7.68 4.95
N GLY A 48 5.94 -6.76 5.90
CA GLY A 48 5.37 -6.83 7.24
C GLY A 48 6.18 -7.67 8.25
N THR A 49 7.26 -8.34 7.83
CA THR A 49 8.09 -9.13 8.74
C THR A 49 8.92 -8.22 9.65
N VAL A 50 8.90 -8.49 10.96
CA VAL A 50 9.75 -7.81 11.95
C VAL A 50 10.98 -8.67 12.23
N LEU A 51 12.17 -8.13 12.03
CA LEU A 51 13.43 -8.84 12.26
C LEU A 51 14.24 -8.22 13.40
N LEU A 52 14.88 -9.09 14.18
CA LEU A 52 15.82 -8.77 15.23
C LEU A 52 17.23 -8.59 14.68
N LEU A 53 17.95 -7.60 15.18
CA LEU A 53 19.31 -7.24 14.80
C LEU A 53 20.16 -7.03 16.06
N ASP A 54 21.43 -7.44 15.99
CA ASP A 54 22.42 -7.11 17.02
C ASP A 54 22.68 -5.60 17.03
N ASP A 55 23.06 -5.05 18.18
CA ASP A 55 23.36 -3.62 18.31
C ASP A 55 24.79 -3.35 17.82
N ASP A 56 24.96 -3.38 16.49
CA ASP A 56 26.26 -3.17 15.86
C ASP A 56 26.42 -1.69 15.44
N PRO A 57 27.53 -1.03 15.81
CA PRO A 57 27.74 0.40 15.55
C PRO A 57 27.79 0.78 14.06
N GLY A 58 27.97 -0.18 13.15
CA GLY A 58 27.92 0.09 11.71
C GLY A 58 26.64 -0.35 11.02
N LEU A 59 25.53 -0.45 11.76
CA LEU A 59 24.18 -0.47 11.21
C LEU A 59 23.69 0.96 11.01
N ASP A 60 23.00 1.19 9.90
CA ASP A 60 22.29 2.43 9.64
C ASP A 60 21.15 2.59 10.65
N ARG A 61 21.30 3.59 11.52
CA ARG A 61 20.33 3.93 12.56
C ARG A 61 19.04 4.53 12.00
N LYS A 62 19.01 4.96 10.73
CA LYS A 62 17.78 5.36 10.03
C LYS A 62 17.01 4.16 9.50
N ALA A 63 17.72 3.08 9.13
CA ALA A 63 17.12 1.86 8.62
C ALA A 63 16.69 0.87 9.71
N THR A 64 17.15 1.05 10.95
CA THR A 64 16.95 0.13 12.07
C THR A 64 16.54 0.90 13.33
N ARG A 65 15.74 0.31 14.23
CA ARG A 65 15.26 0.96 15.46
C ARG A 65 15.80 0.26 16.71
N ALA A 66 16.02 0.98 17.81
CA ALA A 66 16.44 0.36 19.07
C ALA A 66 15.27 -0.38 19.73
N ALA A 67 15.50 -1.59 20.23
CA ALA A 67 14.47 -2.41 20.88
C ALA A 67 13.98 -1.83 22.23
N ALA A 68 14.63 -0.80 22.77
CA ALA A 68 14.27 -0.15 24.04
C ALA A 68 13.63 1.24 23.88
N ALA A 69 13.40 1.72 22.65
CA ALA A 69 12.58 2.91 22.41
C ALA A 69 11.11 2.58 22.71
N PRO A 70 10.26 3.56 23.10
CA PRO A 70 8.83 3.32 23.30
C PRO A 70 8.22 2.73 22.02
N GLN A 71 8.04 1.41 22.01
CA GLN A 71 7.75 0.64 20.80
C GLN A 71 6.33 0.90 20.28
N ALA A 72 5.43 1.37 21.15
CA ALA A 72 4.03 1.59 20.82
C ALA A 72 3.83 2.85 19.96
N GLU A 73 4.45 3.97 20.31
CA GLU A 73 4.30 5.24 19.59
C GLU A 73 4.86 5.14 18.16
N ASP A 74 6.06 4.57 18.03
CA ASP A 74 6.74 4.36 16.75
C ASP A 74 5.99 3.41 15.80
N LEU A 75 5.41 2.34 16.34
CA LEU A 75 4.59 1.38 15.58
C LEU A 75 3.27 2.02 15.15
N VAL A 76 2.68 2.85 16.03
CA VAL A 76 1.45 3.57 15.75
C VAL A 76 1.65 4.61 14.66
N ASP A 77 2.73 5.37 14.70
CA ASP A 77 3.05 6.32 13.64
C ASP A 77 3.24 5.61 12.29
N GLU A 78 3.89 4.45 12.30
CA GLU A 78 4.05 3.64 11.08
C GLU A 78 2.72 3.07 10.57
N LEU A 79 1.82 2.68 11.47
CA LEU A 79 0.48 2.22 11.12
C LEU A 79 -0.39 3.34 10.55
N LYS A 80 -0.35 4.53 11.15
CA LYS A 80 -1.05 5.74 10.65
C LYS A 80 -0.60 6.08 9.23
N VAL A 81 0.71 6.12 9.00
CA VAL A 81 1.29 6.37 7.67
C VAL A 81 0.83 5.32 6.67
N MET A 82 0.85 4.03 7.01
CA MET A 82 0.39 2.97 6.09
C MET A 82 -1.10 3.09 5.73
N ILE A 83 -1.95 3.45 6.70
CA ILE A 83 -3.39 3.66 6.44
C ILE A 83 -3.59 4.84 5.50
N GLU A 84 -2.92 5.97 5.78
CA GLU A 84 -2.99 7.16 4.93
C GLU A 84 -2.51 6.87 3.50
N GLU A 85 -1.37 6.20 3.34
CA GLU A 85 -0.82 5.82 2.03
C GLU A 85 -1.76 4.89 1.27
N THR A 86 -2.32 3.88 1.93
CA THR A 86 -3.23 2.90 1.31
C THR A 86 -4.53 3.56 0.84
N ILE A 87 -5.09 4.44 1.67
CA ILE A 87 -6.33 5.16 1.34
C ILE A 87 -6.07 6.16 0.23
N ALA A 88 -4.97 6.91 0.28
CA ALA A 88 -4.57 7.83 -0.78
C ALA A 88 -4.40 7.11 -2.13
N ALA A 89 -3.71 5.96 -2.15
CA ALA A 89 -3.54 5.14 -3.35
C ALA A 89 -4.89 4.65 -3.90
N SER A 90 -5.81 4.24 -3.01
CA SER A 90 -7.16 3.80 -3.39
C SER A 90 -7.99 4.94 -4.01
N LEU A 91 -7.95 6.12 -3.39
CA LEU A 91 -8.63 7.33 -3.91
C LEU A 91 -8.05 7.76 -5.26
N GLN A 92 -6.73 7.68 -5.45
CA GLN A 92 -6.11 7.96 -6.74
C GLN A 92 -6.56 6.96 -7.81
N GLY A 93 -6.70 5.68 -7.46
CA GLY A 93 -7.25 4.65 -8.35
C GLY A 93 -8.69 4.96 -8.79
N LEU A 94 -9.55 5.39 -7.87
CA LEU A 94 -10.91 5.83 -8.19
C LEU A 94 -10.91 7.06 -9.11
N GLY A 95 -10.01 8.02 -8.89
CA GLY A 95 -9.82 9.19 -9.76
C GLY A 95 -9.45 8.80 -11.19
N ARG A 96 -8.54 7.83 -11.35
CA ARG A 96 -8.17 7.29 -12.68
C ARG A 96 -9.35 6.63 -13.37
N ARG A 97 -10.10 5.77 -12.67
CA ARG A 97 -11.31 5.13 -13.20
C ARG A 97 -12.37 6.15 -13.62
N ALA A 98 -12.52 7.23 -12.85
CA ALA A 98 -13.44 8.32 -13.21
C ALA A 98 -13.05 8.99 -14.54
N GLN A 99 -11.75 9.18 -14.79
CA GLN A 99 -11.25 9.71 -16.06
C GLN A 99 -11.47 8.71 -17.21
N GLU A 100 -11.12 7.44 -17.02
CA GLU A 100 -11.33 6.39 -18.02
C GLU A 100 -12.81 6.28 -18.44
N ARG A 101 -13.74 6.32 -17.47
CA ARG A 101 -15.18 6.33 -17.76
C ARG A 101 -15.60 7.54 -18.59
N LYS A 102 -15.03 8.71 -18.31
CA LYS A 102 -15.31 9.92 -19.07
C LYS A 102 -14.84 9.76 -20.51
N ASP A 103 -13.63 9.25 -20.71
CA ASP A 103 -13.05 9.04 -22.04
C ASP A 103 -13.89 8.03 -22.85
N VAL A 104 -14.35 6.94 -22.22
CA VAL A 104 -15.27 5.98 -22.87
C VAL A 104 -16.63 6.62 -23.20
N ALA A 105 -17.20 7.39 -22.28
CA ALA A 105 -18.48 8.06 -22.51
C ALA A 105 -18.38 9.11 -23.64
N ASP A 106 -17.26 9.81 -23.75
CA ASP A 106 -17.00 10.78 -24.81
C ASP A 106 -16.78 10.07 -26.16
N ALA A 107 -16.07 8.93 -26.17
CA ALA A 107 -15.91 8.10 -27.36
C ALA A 107 -17.25 7.56 -27.89
N LEU A 108 -18.15 7.10 -27.00
CA LEU A 108 -19.50 6.66 -27.37
C LEU A 108 -20.35 7.80 -27.96
N LYS A 109 -20.09 9.04 -27.56
CA LYS A 109 -20.80 10.24 -28.06
C LYS A 109 -20.15 10.86 -29.30
N ALA A 110 -18.98 10.37 -29.73
CA ALA A 110 -18.27 10.92 -30.86
C ALA A 110 -19.12 10.79 -32.15
N PRO A 111 -19.07 11.78 -33.07
CA PRO A 111 -19.91 11.79 -34.27
C PRO A 111 -19.77 10.53 -35.14
N ALA A 112 -18.55 9.99 -35.26
CA ALA A 112 -18.30 8.76 -36.00
C ALA A 112 -18.98 7.55 -35.35
N MET A 113 -18.88 7.42 -34.02
CA MET A 113 -19.50 6.32 -33.28
C MET A 113 -21.03 6.42 -33.31
N LYS A 114 -21.59 7.62 -33.16
CA LYS A 114 -23.04 7.86 -33.28
C LYS A 114 -23.60 7.37 -34.61
N ARG A 115 -22.95 7.67 -35.73
CA ARG A 115 -23.39 7.21 -37.06
C ARG A 115 -23.41 5.69 -37.17
N VAL A 116 -22.42 5.02 -36.59
CA VAL A 116 -22.36 3.54 -36.56
C VAL A 116 -23.46 2.96 -35.67
N ILE A 117 -23.66 3.55 -34.49
CA ILE A 117 -24.73 3.19 -33.55
C ILE A 117 -26.12 3.39 -34.17
N GLU A 118 -26.33 4.48 -34.91
CA GLU A 118 -27.61 4.77 -35.58
C GLU A 118 -27.89 3.82 -36.76
N ALA A 119 -26.83 3.32 -37.40
CA ALA A 119 -26.93 2.39 -38.52
C ALA A 119 -27.18 0.92 -38.09
N ASP A 120 -26.90 0.57 -36.84
CA ASP A 120 -27.02 -0.79 -36.31
C ASP A 120 -27.78 -0.81 -34.95
N PRO A 121 -29.04 -1.29 -34.93
CA PRO A 121 -29.86 -1.37 -33.72
C PRO A 121 -29.28 -2.26 -32.61
N ASP A 122 -28.55 -3.32 -32.93
CA ASP A 122 -27.94 -4.19 -31.93
C ASP A 122 -26.78 -3.47 -31.23
N LEU A 123 -25.99 -2.71 -32.00
CA LEU A 123 -24.96 -1.82 -31.47
C LEU A 123 -25.57 -0.70 -30.61
N ALA A 124 -26.72 -0.15 -31.00
CA ALA A 124 -27.43 0.84 -30.19
C ALA A 124 -27.86 0.31 -28.83
N SER A 125 -28.40 -0.93 -28.79
CA SER A 125 -28.73 -1.60 -27.54
C SER A 125 -27.50 -1.78 -26.64
N ARG A 126 -26.39 -2.27 -27.19
CA ARG A 126 -25.13 -2.44 -26.45
C ARG A 126 -24.55 -1.13 -25.94
N ALA A 127 -24.58 -0.06 -26.74
CA ALA A 127 -24.10 1.26 -26.33
C ALA A 127 -24.95 1.85 -25.20
N ALA A 128 -26.27 1.62 -25.22
CA ALA A 128 -27.17 2.02 -24.14
C ALA A 128 -26.87 1.23 -22.85
N SER A 129 -26.67 -0.08 -22.93
CA SER A 129 -26.26 -0.92 -21.79
C SER A 129 -24.93 -0.47 -21.20
N ALA A 130 -23.90 -0.28 -22.03
CA ALA A 130 -22.59 0.21 -21.60
C ALA A 130 -22.71 1.57 -20.89
N SER A 131 -23.52 2.49 -21.44
CA SER A 131 -23.78 3.79 -20.81
C SER A 131 -24.49 3.67 -19.46
N ALA A 132 -25.38 2.70 -19.30
CA ALA A 132 -26.05 2.43 -18.03
C ALA A 132 -25.09 1.84 -16.99
N ASP A 133 -24.21 0.93 -17.40
CA ASP A 133 -23.23 0.32 -16.52
C ASP A 133 -22.17 1.34 -16.06
N LEU A 134 -21.69 2.22 -16.95
CA LEU A 134 -20.81 3.33 -16.58
C LEU A 134 -21.43 4.24 -15.50
N LYS A 135 -22.75 4.48 -15.55
CA LYS A 135 -23.47 5.24 -14.51
C LYS A 135 -23.54 4.47 -13.19
N LYS A 136 -23.80 3.16 -13.21
CA LYS A 136 -23.79 2.33 -12.00
C LYS A 136 -22.42 2.32 -11.34
N GLU A 137 -21.36 2.15 -12.13
CA GLU A 137 -19.99 2.22 -11.64
C GLU A 137 -19.68 3.58 -11.00
N GLN A 138 -20.12 4.68 -11.63
CA GLN A 138 -19.94 6.01 -11.06
C GLN A 138 -20.60 6.15 -9.67
N VAL A 139 -21.79 5.58 -9.48
CA VAL A 139 -22.48 5.59 -8.18
C VAL A 139 -21.71 4.74 -7.16
N GLN A 140 -21.29 3.53 -7.55
CA GLN A 140 -20.53 2.63 -6.68
C GLN A 140 -19.18 3.24 -6.27
N ASP A 141 -18.48 3.90 -7.19
CA ASP A 141 -17.21 4.56 -6.89
C ASP A 141 -17.39 5.71 -5.90
N LYS A 142 -18.44 6.52 -6.04
CA LYS A 142 -18.75 7.58 -5.06
C LYS A 142 -19.06 7.02 -3.68
N GLN A 143 -19.79 5.91 -3.61
CA GLN A 143 -20.06 5.22 -2.35
C GLN A 143 -18.78 4.64 -1.75
N THR A 144 -17.90 4.09 -2.59
CA THR A 144 -16.60 3.55 -2.16
C THR A 144 -15.70 4.65 -1.65
N GLU A 145 -15.65 5.80 -2.33
CA GLU A 145 -14.91 6.98 -1.90
C GLU A 145 -15.38 7.46 -0.52
N ALA A 146 -16.69 7.57 -0.31
CA ALA A 146 -17.26 7.96 0.99
C ALA A 146 -16.87 6.97 2.09
N ARG A 147 -17.01 5.66 1.84
CA ARG A 147 -16.62 4.61 2.79
C ARG A 147 -15.13 4.61 3.11
N LEU A 148 -14.26 4.86 2.13
CA LEU A 148 -12.82 4.94 2.36
C LEU A 148 -12.46 6.12 3.27
N LYS A 149 -13.12 7.27 3.10
CA LYS A 149 -12.93 8.43 3.98
C LYS A 149 -13.46 8.16 5.39
N GLU A 150 -14.61 7.52 5.53
CA GLU A 150 -15.14 7.09 6.82
C GLU A 150 -14.20 6.10 7.52
N LEU A 151 -13.70 5.11 6.78
CA LEU A 151 -12.74 4.13 7.28
C LEU A 151 -11.44 4.81 7.73
N GLN A 152 -10.95 5.80 7.00
CA GLN A 152 -9.76 6.58 7.40
C GLN A 152 -9.96 7.21 8.77
N VAL A 153 -11.06 7.93 8.95
CA VAL A 153 -11.38 8.62 10.19
C VAL A 153 -11.53 7.62 11.34
N SER A 154 -12.29 6.53 11.13
CA SER A 154 -12.49 5.49 12.15
C SER A 154 -11.17 4.82 12.54
N ALA A 155 -10.36 4.41 11.56
CA ALA A 155 -9.12 3.69 11.83
C ALA A 155 -8.09 4.56 12.56
N LEU A 156 -7.99 5.85 12.21
CA LEU A 156 -7.12 6.78 12.94
C LEU A 156 -7.62 7.00 14.37
N ALA A 157 -8.93 7.12 14.58
CA ALA A 157 -9.52 7.26 15.91
C ALA A 157 -9.30 6.00 16.78
N ASP A 158 -9.46 4.81 16.22
CA ASP A 158 -9.23 3.54 16.93
C ASP A 158 -7.76 3.38 17.35
N ILE A 159 -6.83 3.83 16.51
CA ILE A 159 -5.40 3.84 16.81
C ILE A 159 -5.09 4.81 17.96
N ASP A 160 -5.67 6.02 17.95
CA ASP A 160 -5.50 6.99 19.03
C ASP A 160 -6.10 6.46 20.35
N ALA A 161 -7.25 5.78 20.30
CA ALA A 161 -7.84 5.15 21.47
C ALA A 161 -6.97 4.00 22.03
N LEU A 162 -6.37 3.19 21.16
CA LEU A 162 -5.42 2.15 21.55
C LEU A 162 -4.18 2.75 22.23
N LEU A 163 -3.64 3.86 21.72
CA LEU A 163 -2.54 4.56 22.37
C LEU A 163 -2.90 5.04 23.77
N GLN A 164 -4.09 5.63 23.95
CA GLN A 164 -4.56 6.09 25.25
C GLN A 164 -4.76 4.95 26.25
N ALA A 165 -5.14 3.76 25.80
CA ALA A 165 -5.33 2.59 26.65
C ALA A 165 -4.02 1.87 27.03
N LEU A 166 -2.93 2.14 26.29
CA LEU A 166 -1.61 1.54 26.51
C LEU A 166 -0.66 2.43 27.35
N GLY A 167 -1.04 3.70 27.59
CA GLY A 167 -0.39 4.62 28.53
C GLY A 167 -0.99 4.59 29.92
#